data_AF-A0A413JYL2-F1
#
_entry.id   AF-A0A413JYL2-F1
#
_cell.length_a   1.000
_cell.length_b   1.000
_cell.length_c   1.000
_cell.angle_alpha   90.00
_cell.angle_beta   90.00
_cell.angle_gamma   90.00
#
_symmetry.space_group_name_H-M   'P 1'
#
loop_
_entity.id
_entity.type
_entity.pdbx_description
1 polymer ?
#
loop_
_entity_poly.entity_id
_entity_poly.type
_entity_poly.pdbx_seq_one_letter_code
_entity_poly.pdbx_strand_id
1 'polypeptide(L)'
;MLTISGLKNFYYLPTFHDMRCKAPRVSEIIRSRYHRDPLQGDVYIFMSKDQKKVKLIHYERHAYYLHEKSFTNGYRFMRIELEEGITVYKIDWQSLVSVLESPIIKSIRL
;
A
#
# COMPACT_ATOMS: atom_id res chain seq x y z
N MET A 1 -10.90 11.88 4.56
CA MET A 1 -10.46 10.72 5.36
C MET A 1 -10.67 9.47 4.53
N LEU A 2 -9.71 8.54 4.46
CA LEU A 2 -9.87 7.28 3.71
C LEU A 2 -11.08 6.51 4.29
N THR A 3 -12.13 6.30 3.52
CA THR A 3 -13.34 5.55 3.93
C THR A 3 -13.12 4.04 3.86
N ILE A 4 -11.93 3.57 4.23
CA ILE A 4 -11.59 2.15 4.25
C ILE A 4 -11.83 1.65 5.67
N SER A 5 -12.79 0.75 5.85
CA SER A 5 -13.11 0.16 7.15
C SER A 5 -11.94 -0.69 7.67
N GLY A 6 -11.66 -0.59 8.97
CA GLY A 6 -10.67 -1.43 9.67
C GLY A 6 -11.05 -2.92 9.77
N LEU A 7 -12.27 -3.30 9.33
CA LEU A 7 -12.72 -4.70 9.29
C LEU A 7 -12.17 -5.49 8.08
N LYS A 8 -11.49 -4.82 7.14
CA LYS A 8 -10.88 -5.49 5.97
C LYS A 8 -9.56 -6.15 6.35
N ASN A 9 -9.11 -7.14 5.57
CA ASN A 9 -7.72 -7.57 5.64
C ASN A 9 -6.85 -6.63 4.81
N PHE A 10 -5.70 -6.28 5.35
CA PHE A 10 -4.72 -5.41 4.71
C PHE A 10 -3.44 -6.17 4.43
N TYR A 11 -2.95 -6.08 3.19
CA TYR A 11 -1.75 -6.76 2.73
C TYR A 11 -0.77 -5.81 2.07
N TYR A 12 0.43 -5.70 2.63
CA TYR A 12 1.52 -4.93 2.05
C TYR A 12 2.34 -5.76 1.05
N LEU A 13 2.60 -5.18 -0.12
CA LEU A 13 3.34 -5.78 -1.23
C LEU A 13 4.70 -5.06 -1.42
N PRO A 14 5.74 -5.44 -0.65
CA PRO A 14 6.99 -4.69 -0.58
C PRO A 14 7.80 -4.70 -1.87
N THR A 15 7.58 -5.66 -2.77
CA THR A 15 8.34 -5.77 -4.03
C THR A 15 7.60 -5.18 -5.23
N PHE A 16 6.43 -4.56 -5.01
CA PHE A 16 5.67 -3.87 -6.04
C PHE A 16 5.80 -2.35 -5.91
N HIS A 17 6.47 -1.74 -6.88
CA HIS A 17 6.76 -0.31 -6.85
C HIS A 17 6.29 0.46 -8.08
N ASP A 18 5.65 -0.20 -9.05
CA ASP A 18 5.20 0.49 -10.26
C ASP A 18 3.96 1.35 -9.98
N MET A 19 4.21 2.62 -9.64
CA MET A 19 3.18 3.60 -9.34
C MET A 19 2.40 4.07 -10.57
N ARG A 20 2.75 3.67 -11.79
CA ARG A 20 2.00 4.03 -13.01
C ARG A 20 0.77 3.14 -13.20
N CYS A 21 0.78 1.96 -12.60
CA CYS A 21 -0.29 0.97 -12.72
C CYS A 21 -1.63 1.53 -12.19
N LYS A 22 -2.67 1.27 -12.96
CA LYS A 22 -4.09 1.49 -12.60
C LYS A 22 -4.72 0.17 -12.16
N ALA A 23 -5.93 0.23 -11.63
CA ALA A 23 -6.55 -0.89 -10.95
C ALA A 23 -6.56 -2.23 -11.72
N PRO A 24 -6.91 -2.29 -13.03
CA PRO A 24 -6.89 -3.56 -13.77
C PRO A 24 -5.51 -4.21 -13.81
N ARG A 25 -4.46 -3.42 -14.07
CA ARG A 25 -3.09 -3.92 -14.12
C ARG A 25 -2.60 -4.38 -12.75
N VAL A 26 -2.95 -3.65 -11.69
CA VAL A 26 -2.59 -4.06 -10.33
C VAL A 26 -3.29 -5.38 -9.95
N SER A 27 -4.58 -5.52 -10.30
CA SER A 27 -5.36 -6.75 -10.11
C SER A 27 -4.70 -7.95 -10.79
N GLU A 28 -4.27 -7.81 -12.05
CA GLU A 28 -3.52 -8.85 -12.77
C GLU A 28 -2.21 -9.23 -12.06
N ILE A 29 -1.47 -8.26 -11.53
CA ILE A 29 -0.21 -8.49 -10.82
C ILE A 29 -0.46 -9.23 -9.50
N ILE A 30 -1.50 -8.85 -8.74
CA ILE A 30 -1.91 -9.54 -7.51
C ILE A 30 -2.20 -11.01 -7.80
N ARG A 31 -2.97 -11.27 -8.87
CA ARG A 31 -3.32 -12.64 -9.28
C ARG A 31 -2.11 -13.45 -9.75
N SER A 32 -1.29 -12.88 -10.64
CA SER A 32 -0.21 -13.61 -11.33
C SER A 32 1.06 -13.77 -10.49
N ARG A 33 1.47 -12.73 -9.77
CA ARG A 33 2.74 -12.70 -9.03
C ARG A 33 2.59 -13.04 -7.55
N TYR A 34 1.47 -12.67 -6.96
CA TYR A 34 1.22 -12.85 -5.52
C TYR A 34 0.25 -13.99 -5.23
N HIS A 35 -0.26 -14.67 -6.26
CA HIS A 35 -1.14 -15.84 -6.16
C HIS A 35 -2.34 -15.62 -5.24
N ARG A 36 -2.95 -14.43 -5.34
CA ARG A 36 -4.10 -14.03 -4.53
C ARG A 36 -5.25 -13.53 -5.39
N ASP A 37 -6.45 -13.60 -4.85
CA ASP A 37 -7.64 -13.09 -5.52
C ASP A 37 -7.86 -11.60 -5.18
N PRO A 38 -7.66 -10.67 -6.14
CA PRO A 38 -7.90 -9.24 -5.94
C PRO A 38 -9.39 -8.88 -5.80
N LEU A 39 -10.31 -9.81 -6.08
CA LEU A 39 -11.76 -9.58 -6.06
C LEU A 39 -12.40 -9.92 -4.71
N GLN A 40 -11.69 -10.56 -3.78
CA GLN A 40 -12.23 -10.96 -2.47
C GLN A 40 -12.47 -9.79 -1.50
N GLY A 41 -12.12 -8.56 -1.87
CA GLY A 41 -12.33 -7.37 -1.03
C GLY A 41 -11.18 -7.04 -0.08
N ASP A 42 -10.12 -7.85 -0.10
CA ASP A 42 -8.86 -7.54 0.57
C ASP A 42 -8.24 -6.25 0.02
N VAL A 43 -7.56 -5.52 0.91
CA VAL A 43 -6.89 -4.27 0.57
C VAL A 43 -5.41 -4.55 0.37
N TYR A 44 -4.89 -4.23 -0.81
CA TYR A 44 -3.47 -4.36 -1.12
C TYR A 44 -2.80 -2.99 -1.11
N ILE A 45 -1.70 -2.90 -0.39
CA ILE A 45 -0.93 -1.68 -0.16
C ILE A 45 0.45 -1.84 -0.79
N PHE A 46 0.89 -0.84 -1.53
CA PHE A 46 2.21 -0.84 -2.13
C PHE A 46 2.75 0.58 -2.25
N MET A 47 4.07 0.73 -2.19
CA MET A 47 4.73 2.03 -2.09
C MET A 47 5.79 2.23 -3.18
N SER A 48 6.06 3.48 -3.51
CA SER A 48 7.20 3.85 -4.34
C SER A 48 8.52 3.50 -3.65
N LYS A 49 9.57 3.24 -4.43
CA LYS A 49 10.92 2.92 -3.90
C LYS A 49 11.49 4.03 -2.99
N ASP A 50 11.14 5.29 -3.28
CA ASP A 50 11.57 6.44 -2.49
C ASP A 50 10.69 6.73 -1.27
N GLN A 51 9.67 5.88 -1.03
CA GLN A 51 8.71 5.97 0.08
C GLN A 51 7.92 7.28 0.11
N LYS A 52 7.75 7.96 -1.04
CA LYS A 52 6.97 9.21 -1.10
C LYS A 52 5.52 9.02 -1.51
N LYS A 53 5.18 7.88 -2.11
CA LYS A 53 3.85 7.58 -2.62
C LYS A 53 3.42 6.20 -2.16
N VAL A 54 2.18 6.09 -1.69
CA VAL A 54 1.52 4.83 -1.36
C VAL A 54 0.23 4.73 -2.15
N LYS A 55 -0.07 3.50 -2.58
CA LYS A 55 -1.34 3.15 -3.21
C LYS A 55 -2.01 2.04 -2.43
N LEU A 56 -3.32 2.17 -2.28
CA LEU A 56 -4.19 1.14 -1.73
C LEU A 56 -5.21 0.76 -2.80
N ILE A 57 -5.34 -0.52 -3.07
CA ILE A 57 -6.32 -1.05 -4.02
C ILE A 57 -7.20 -2.08 -3.34
N HIS A 58 -8.49 -2.05 -3.66
CA HIS A 58 -9.41 -3.12 -3.32
C HIS A 58 -10.55 -3.18 -4.33
N TYR A 59 -11.25 -4.31 -4.34
CA TYR A 59 -12.46 -4.49 -5.13
C TYR A 59 -13.65 -4.60 -4.19
N GLU A 60 -14.72 -3.85 -4.45
CA GLU A 60 -15.94 -3.91 -3.65
C GLU A 60 -17.12 -3.49 -4.52
N ARG A 61 -18.30 -4.11 -4.31
CA ARG A 61 -19.55 -3.75 -5.03
C ARG A 61 -19.36 -3.63 -6.55
N HIS A 62 -18.67 -4.61 -7.14
CA HIS A 62 -18.37 -4.68 -8.57
C HIS A 62 -17.47 -3.56 -9.12
N ALA A 63 -16.80 -2.80 -8.26
CA ALA A 63 -15.94 -1.69 -8.64
C ALA A 63 -14.52 -1.83 -8.07
N TYR A 64 -13.54 -1.37 -8.83
CA TYR A 64 -12.18 -1.21 -8.35
C TYR A 64 -12.01 0.16 -7.69
N TYR A 65 -11.49 0.16 -6.47
CA TYR A 65 -11.11 1.36 -5.74
C TYR A 65 -9.60 1.46 -5.68
N LEU A 66 -9.06 2.57 -6.16
CA LEU A 66 -7.63 2.88 -6.10
C LEU A 66 -7.43 4.21 -5.40
N HIS A 67 -6.84 4.15 -4.21
CA HIS A 67 -6.47 5.33 -3.43
C HIS A 67 -4.99 5.60 -3.59
N GLU A 68 -4.62 6.86 -3.70
CA GLU A 68 -3.23 7.32 -3.74
C GLU A 68 -3.04 8.40 -2.68
N LYS A 69 -1.98 8.26 -1.88
CA LYS A 69 -1.49 9.32 -0.98
C LYS A 69 -0.02 9.55 -1.29
N SER A 70 0.36 10.81 -1.38
CA SER A 70 1.74 11.21 -1.62
C SER A 70 2.14 12.30 -0.64
N PHE A 71 3.36 12.23 -0.15
CA PHE A 71 3.97 13.30 0.63
C PHE A 71 4.82 14.20 -0.27
N THR A 72 4.78 15.51 0.01
CA THR A 72 5.54 16.55 -0.69
C THR A 72 6.68 17.07 0.21
N ASN A 73 7.48 18.03 -0.26
CA ASN A 73 8.43 18.80 0.57
C ASN A 73 9.44 17.97 1.38
N GLY A 74 9.91 16.84 0.84
CA GLY A 74 10.94 16.01 1.46
C GLY A 74 10.42 14.97 2.47
N TYR A 75 9.12 15.00 2.79
CA TYR A 75 8.46 14.01 3.63
C TYR A 75 8.30 12.67 2.91
N ARG A 76 8.24 11.59 3.70
CA ARG A 76 8.13 10.20 3.27
C ARG A 76 7.23 9.43 4.24
N PHE A 77 6.73 8.30 3.77
CA PHE A 77 6.09 7.29 4.60
C PHE A 77 7.14 6.58 5.47
N MET A 78 6.70 6.12 6.64
CA MET A 78 7.54 5.33 7.54
C MET A 78 8.04 4.07 6.83
N ARG A 79 9.32 3.73 7.03
CA ARG A 79 9.89 2.48 6.52
C ARG A 79 9.32 1.32 7.34
N ILE A 80 8.78 0.33 6.65
CA ILE A 80 8.37 -0.95 7.25
C ILE A 80 9.60 -1.87 7.23
N GLU A 81 9.93 -2.44 8.39
CA GLU A 81 10.94 -3.49 8.49
C GLU A 81 10.34 -4.83 8.10
N LEU A 82 11.06 -5.56 7.26
CA LEU A 82 10.56 -6.75 6.58
C LEU A 82 11.64 -7.81 6.61
N GLU A 83 11.23 -9.06 6.76
CA GLU A 83 12.06 -10.23 6.58
C GLU A 83 12.37 -10.46 5.09
N GLU A 84 13.56 -10.98 4.82
CA GLU A 84 13.95 -11.32 3.45
C GLU A 84 13.16 -12.53 2.93
N GLY A 85 12.83 -12.52 1.63
CA GLY A 85 12.14 -13.62 0.97
C GLY A 85 10.61 -13.60 1.05
N ILE A 86 10.01 -12.83 1.96
CA ILE A 86 8.54 -12.71 2.03
C ILE A 86 8.04 -11.65 1.03
N THR A 87 7.04 -12.03 0.23
CA THR A 87 6.50 -11.19 -0.86
C THR A 87 5.18 -10.51 -0.50
N VAL A 88 4.47 -10.98 0.52
CA VAL A 88 3.20 -10.42 0.98
C VAL A 88 3.14 -10.43 2.51
N TYR A 89 2.85 -9.28 3.09
CA TYR A 89 2.75 -9.11 4.54
C TYR A 89 1.34 -8.75 4.95
N LYS A 90 0.76 -9.44 5.93
CA LYS A 90 -0.47 -8.97 6.56
C LYS A 90 -0.11 -7.83 7.51
N ILE A 91 -0.80 -6.71 7.40
CA ILE A 91 -0.64 -5.55 8.29
C ILE A 91 -1.95 -5.33 9.05
N ASP A 92 -1.86 -5.07 10.35
CA ASP A 92 -3.04 -4.70 11.12
C ASP A 92 -3.45 -3.24 10.84
N TRP A 93 -4.67 -2.89 11.22
CA TRP A 93 -5.21 -1.57 10.96
C TRP A 93 -4.42 -0.47 11.66
N GLN A 94 -3.99 -0.66 12.91
CA GLN A 94 -3.25 0.37 13.65
C GLN A 94 -1.91 0.66 12.98
N SER A 95 -1.14 -0.37 12.63
CA SER A 95 0.14 -0.23 11.91
C SER A 95 -0.04 0.44 10.56
N LEU A 96 -1.09 0.10 9.81
CA LEU A 96 -1.38 0.76 8.53
C LEU A 96 -1.67 2.25 8.73
N VAL A 97 -2.51 2.62 9.70
CA VAL A 97 -2.80 4.02 10.01
C VAL A 97 -1.54 4.77 10.41
N SER A 98 -0.68 4.18 11.26
CA SER A 98 0.60 4.78 11.64
C SER A 98 1.47 5.08 10.43
N VAL A 99 1.61 4.12 9.50
CA VAL A 99 2.36 4.31 8.26
C VAL A 99 1.76 5.43 7.42
N LEU A 100 0.44 5.44 7.23
CA LEU A 100 -0.23 6.39 6.33
C LEU A 100 -0.27 7.81 6.89
N GLU A 101 -0.40 7.99 8.20
CA GLU A 101 -0.66 9.29 8.83
C GLU A 101 0.56 9.91 9.53
N SER A 102 1.68 9.20 9.63
CA SER A 102 2.91 9.71 10.26
C SER A 102 3.97 10.06 9.21
N PRO A 103 4.00 11.30 8.67
CA PRO A 103 5.03 11.71 7.74
C PRO A 103 6.39 11.84 8.45
N ILE A 104 7.43 11.28 7.84
CA ILE A 104 8.82 11.39 8.31
C ILE A 104 9.66 12.24 7.36
N ILE A 105 10.62 13.00 7.88
CA ILE A 105 11.65 13.68 7.10
C ILE A 105 12.95 12.87 7.13
N LYS A 106 13.68 12.83 6.00
CA LYS A 106 14.92 12.04 5.91
C LYS A 106 16.03 12.56 6.82
N SER A 107 16.09 13.87 7.03
CA SER A 107 17.15 14.53 7.80
C SER A 107 16.69 15.91 8.27
N ILE A 108 17.14 16.31 9.44
CA ILE A 108 17.05 17.69 9.94
C ILE A 108 18.44 18.31 9.79
N ARG A 109 18.50 19.55 9.29
CA ARG A 109 19.70 20.39 9.40
C ARG A 109 19.54 21.25 10.66
N LEU A 110 20.53 21.19 11.54
CA LEU A 110 20.67 22.08 12.69
C LEU A 110 21.41 23.34 12.26
#